data_AF-A0A7R9K6R9-F1
#
_entry.id   AF-A0A7R9K6R9-F1
#
_cell.length_a   1.000
_cell.length_b   1.000
_cell.length_c   1.000
_cell.angle_alpha   90.00
_cell.angle_beta   90.00
_cell.angle_gamma   90.00
#
_symmetry.space_group_name_H-M   'P 1'
#
loop_
_entity.id
_entity.type
_entity.pdbx_description
1 polymer ?
#
loop_
_entity_poly.entity_id
_entity_poly.type
_entity_poly.pdbx_seq_one_letter_code
_entity_poly.pdbx_strand_id
1 'polypeptide(L)'
;VDFFTVAVHELGHSLGLSHSPVSSSIMFPYYKGFQRHFQLDYDDILAMYHLYRLVSVSGGEGQLTPLRAPLDGRVQAKLLEPRQRK
;
A
#
# COMPACT_ATOMS: atom_id res chain seq x y z
N VAL A 1 10.27 -16.72 12.02
CA VAL A 1 10.07 -15.44 11.30
C VAL A 1 10.78 -15.55 9.97
N ASP A 2 10.13 -15.19 8.87
CA ASP A 2 10.71 -15.20 7.52
C ASP A 2 11.19 -13.79 7.18
N PHE A 3 12.52 -13.62 7.10
CA PHE A 3 13.14 -12.32 6.85
C PHE A 3 12.72 -11.74 5.51
N PHE A 4 12.59 -12.58 4.48
CA PHE A 4 12.25 -12.13 3.14
C PHE A 4 10.87 -11.47 3.10
N THR A 5 9.83 -12.12 3.62
CA THR A 5 8.47 -11.56 3.68
C THR A 5 8.43 -10.25 4.47
N VAL A 6 9.14 -10.17 5.61
CA VAL A 6 9.21 -8.93 6.41
C VAL A 6 9.93 -7.82 5.65
N ALA A 7 11.06 -8.12 5.02
CA ALA A 7 11.79 -7.12 4.24
C ALA A 7 10.95 -6.54 3.09
N VAL A 8 10.17 -7.37 2.40
CA VAL A 8 9.27 -6.89 1.33
C VAL A 8 8.15 -5.99 1.90
N HIS A 9 7.60 -6.31 3.07
CA HIS A 9 6.62 -5.46 3.76
C HIS A 9 7.18 -4.06 4.06
N GLU A 10 8.38 -3.99 4.65
CA GLU A 10 9.02 -2.72 4.99
C GLU A 10 9.48 -1.93 3.75
N LEU A 11 9.87 -2.62 2.68
CA LEU A 11 10.12 -1.99 1.39
C LEU A 11 8.83 -1.38 0.82
N GLY A 12 7.68 -2.03 0.98
CA GLY A 12 6.39 -1.45 0.62
C GLY A 12 6.13 -0.12 1.33
N HIS A 13 6.39 -0.04 2.64
CA HIS A 13 6.34 1.23 3.38
C HIS A 13 7.33 2.27 2.85
N SER A 14 8.55 1.85 2.52
CA SER A 14 9.57 2.73 1.93
C SER A 14 9.16 3.28 0.56
N LEU A 15 8.33 2.53 -0.18
CA LEU A 15 7.71 2.92 -1.45
C LEU A 15 6.38 3.66 -1.28
N GLY A 16 5.96 3.98 -0.05
CA GLY A 16 4.76 4.76 0.23
C GLY A 16 3.46 3.95 0.32
N LEU A 17 3.52 2.63 0.36
CA LEU A 17 2.34 1.80 0.63
C LEU A 17 1.97 1.85 2.12
N SER A 18 0.67 1.92 2.38
CA SER A 18 0.09 1.74 3.73
C SER A 18 -0.37 0.30 3.95
N HIS A 19 -0.71 -0.05 5.19
CA HIS A 19 -1.27 -1.38 5.47
C HIS A 19 -2.53 -1.65 4.65
N SER A 20 -2.63 -2.88 4.14
CA SER A 20 -3.82 -3.38 3.47
C SER A 20 -4.73 -4.13 4.44
N PRO A 21 -6.06 -4.00 4.35
CA PRO A 21 -6.99 -4.87 5.06
C PRO A 21 -7.09 -6.27 4.43
N VAL A 22 -6.53 -6.48 3.24
CA VAL A 22 -6.57 -7.76 2.51
C VAL A 22 -5.59 -8.73 3.15
N SER A 23 -6.07 -9.84 3.69
CA SER A 23 -5.22 -10.81 4.40
C SER A 23 -4.18 -11.48 3.50
N SER A 24 -4.37 -11.53 2.18
CA SER A 24 -3.40 -12.07 1.24
C SER A 24 -2.31 -11.06 0.83
N SER A 25 -2.52 -9.76 0.99
CA SER A 25 -1.54 -8.69 0.70
C SER A 25 -0.26 -8.83 1.51
N ILE A 26 0.89 -8.47 0.91
CA ILE A 26 2.16 -8.35 1.63
C ILE A 26 2.14 -7.20 2.64
N MET A 27 1.28 -6.20 2.42
CA MET A 27 1.06 -5.06 3.31
C MET A 27 0.04 -5.33 4.42
N PHE A 28 -0.43 -6.58 4.61
CA PHE A 28 -1.27 -6.93 5.76
C PHE A 28 -0.47 -6.80 7.08
N PRO A 29 -1.00 -6.15 8.14
CA PRO A 29 -0.22 -5.76 9.32
C PRO A 29 0.25 -6.92 10.22
N TYR A 30 -0.25 -8.14 9.98
CA TYR A 30 0.11 -9.30 10.80
C TYR A 30 0.92 -10.31 10.01
N TYR A 31 2.01 -10.79 10.62
CA TYR A 31 2.87 -11.81 10.03
C TYR A 31 2.11 -13.13 9.80
N LYS A 32 2.18 -13.65 8.57
CA LYS A 32 1.41 -14.84 8.14
C LYS A 32 2.17 -16.16 8.19
N GLY A 33 3.44 -16.14 8.59
CA GLY A 33 4.29 -17.32 8.50
C GLY A 33 5.07 -17.39 7.17
N PHE A 34 5.82 -18.47 7.02
CA PHE A 34 6.61 -18.73 5.82
C PHE A 34 5.70 -19.10 4.63
N GLN A 35 5.87 -18.42 3.51
CA GLN A 35 5.19 -18.74 2.25
C GLN A 35 6.18 -19.39 1.28
N ARG A 36 5.97 -20.68 0.98
CA ARG A 36 6.85 -21.44 0.07
C ARG A 36 6.88 -20.86 -1.35
N HIS A 37 5.77 -20.30 -1.82
CA HIS A 37 5.62 -19.73 -3.14
C HIS A 37 5.17 -18.27 -3.00
N PHE A 38 6.10 -17.40 -2.65
CA PHE A 38 5.81 -15.98 -2.51
C PHE A 38 5.35 -15.38 -3.84
N GLN A 39 4.23 -14.68 -3.82
CA GLN A 39 3.70 -13.88 -4.92
C GLN A 39 3.04 -12.64 -4.33
N LEU A 40 3.13 -11.52 -5.04
CA LEU A 40 2.41 -10.31 -4.67
C LEU A 40 0.90 -10.51 -4.87
N ASP A 41 0.11 -9.98 -3.95
CA ASP A 41 -1.33 -9.95 -4.12
C ASP A 41 -1.71 -8.93 -5.20
N TYR A 42 -2.88 -9.11 -5.80
CA TYR A 42 -3.42 -8.14 -6.75
C TYR A 42 -3.56 -6.74 -6.13
N ASP A 43 -3.90 -6.66 -4.84
CA ASP A 43 -3.98 -5.41 -4.08
C ASP A 43 -2.63 -4.68 -4.02
N ASP A 44 -1.54 -5.41 -3.80
CA ASP A 44 -0.18 -4.86 -3.76
C ASP A 44 0.23 -4.27 -5.12
N ILE A 45 -0.08 -5.00 -6.20
CA ILE A 45 0.21 -4.59 -7.58
C ILE A 45 -0.60 -3.35 -7.95
N LEU A 46 -1.89 -3.33 -7.61
CA LEU A 46 -2.80 -2.23 -7.91
C LEU A 46 -2.39 -0.96 -7.15
N ALA A 47 -2.03 -1.09 -5.88
CA ALA A 47 -1.56 0.03 -5.08
C ALA A 47 -0.27 0.65 -5.65
N MET A 48 0.70 -0.18 -6.02
CA MET A 48 1.92 0.27 -6.70
C MET A 48 1.63 0.94 -8.05
N TYR A 49 0.72 0.36 -8.83
CA TYR A 49 0.29 0.92 -10.10
C TYR A 49 -0.36 2.30 -9.92
N HIS A 50 -1.19 2.49 -8.91
CA HIS A 50 -1.79 3.80 -8.62
C HIS A 50 -0.79 4.83 -8.10
N LEU A 51 0.19 4.42 -7.29
CA LEU A 51 1.20 5.32 -6.74
C LEU A 51 2.20 5.81 -7.79
N TYR A 52 2.62 4.93 -8.71
CA TYR A 52 3.76 5.22 -9.58
C TYR A 52 3.42 5.31 -11.07
N ARG A 53 2.19 5.02 -11.48
CA ARG A 53 1.82 5.22 -12.89
C ARG A 53 1.72 6.72 -13.19
N LEU A 54 2.57 7.16 -14.10
CA LEU A 54 2.41 8.42 -14.80
C LEU A 54 1.15 8.33 -15.66
N VAL A 55 0.14 9.15 -15.35
CA VAL A 55 -0.96 9.40 -16.29
C VAL A 55 -0.38 10.26 -17.42
N SER A 56 -0.24 9.67 -18.61
CA SER A 56 0.04 10.43 -19.82
C SER A 56 -1.07 11.46 -20.03
N VAL A 57 -0.67 12.72 -20.07
CA VAL A 57 -1.50 13.91 -20.29
C VAL A 57 -2.43 13.69 -21.50
N SER A 58 -3.75 13.78 -21.27
CA SER A 58 -4.70 13.98 -22.35
C SER A 58 -4.64 15.44 -22.82
N GLY A 59 -4.01 15.64 -23.98
CA GLY A 59 -4.27 16.77 -24.88
C GLY A 59 -3.61 18.11 -24.52
N GLY A 60 -2.53 18.43 -25.23
CA GLY A 60 -2.02 19.80 -25.39
C GLY A 60 -1.27 20.38 -24.18
N GLU A 61 0.03 20.60 -24.36
CA GLU A 61 0.88 21.42 -23.49
C GLU A 61 1.23 20.81 -22.11
N GLY A 62 2.28 19.98 -22.11
CA GLY A 62 3.47 20.24 -21.29
C GLY A 62 3.37 20.32 -19.76
N GLN A 63 2.29 19.91 -19.10
CA GLN A 63 2.24 19.89 -17.63
C GLN A 63 2.32 18.47 -17.07
N LEU A 64 3.56 18.00 -16.86
CA LEU A 64 3.83 16.82 -16.05
C LEU A 64 3.61 17.18 -14.57
N THR A 65 2.37 17.10 -14.09
CA THR A 65 2.14 17.05 -12.63
C THR A 65 2.40 15.62 -12.16
N PRO A 66 3.39 15.38 -11.28
CA PRO A 66 3.30 14.24 -10.40
C PRO A 66 1.96 14.38 -9.67
N LEU A 67 1.09 13.37 -9.72
CA LEU A 67 -0.03 13.33 -8.80
C LEU A 67 0.61 13.19 -7.41
N ARG A 68 0.75 14.32 -6.72
CA ARG A 68 1.33 14.46 -5.38
C ARG A 68 1.08 13.17 -4.60
N ALA A 69 2.13 12.40 -4.34
CA ALA A 69 2.14 11.56 -3.16
C ALA A 69 1.80 12.50 -1.99
N PRO A 70 0.74 12.24 -1.20
CA PRO A 70 0.48 13.03 -0.02
C PRO A 70 1.70 12.90 0.89
N LEU A 71 2.50 13.98 0.99
CA LEU A 71 3.65 14.05 1.91
C LEU A 71 3.23 14.27 3.36
N ASP A 72 1.95 14.11 3.68
CA ASP A 72 1.47 14.20 5.06
C ASP A 72 0.90 12.86 5.50
N GLY A 73 1.64 12.20 6.41
CA GLY A 73 1.21 11.03 7.19
C GLY A 73 0.06 11.34 8.16
N ARG A 74 -1.01 11.93 7.64
CA ARG A 74 -2.27 12.23 8.35
C ARG A 74 -3.47 11.95 7.45
N VAL A 75 -3.63 10.69 7.02
CA VAL A 75 -4.97 10.13 6.92
C VAL A 75 -5.20 9.31 8.17
N GLN A 76 -5.76 9.99 9.16
CA GLN A 76 -6.24 9.38 10.39
C GLN A 76 -7.08 8.16 10.03
N ALA A 77 -6.67 7.01 10.54
CA ALA A 77 -7.61 6.03 11.04
C ALA A 77 -8.62 6.77 11.93
N LYS A 78 -9.78 7.11 11.38
CA LYS A 78 -10.96 7.53 12.14
C LYS A 78 -12.22 7.25 11.32
N LEU A 79 -12.43 5.96 11.03
CA LEU A 79 -13.77 5.47 10.75
C LEU A 79 -13.99 4.15 11.51
N LEU A 80 -14.81 4.29 12.55
CA LEU A 80 -15.47 3.25 13.36
C LEU A 80 -14.63 2.61 14.49
N GLU A 81 -14.54 3.36 15.61
CA GLU A 81 -14.45 2.77 16.95
C GLU A 81 -15.68 1.85 17.19
N PRO A 82 -15.52 0.63 17.72
CA PRO A 82 -16.63 -0.24 18.08
C PRO A 82 -17.40 0.34 19.28
N ARG A 83 -18.70 0.56 19.11
CA ARG A 83 -19.61 0.75 20.24
C ARG A 83 -19.73 -0.57 21.02
N GLN A 84 -18.84 -0.78 21.97
CA GLN A 84 -19.13 -1.60 23.14
C GLN A 84 -19.62 -0.66 24.25
N ARG A 85 -20.94 -0.43 24.28
CA ARG A 85 -21.60 0.00 25.53
C ARG A 85 -22.03 -1.27 26.25
N LYS A 86 -21.74 -1.27 27.55
CA LYS A 86 -22.17 -2.22 28.57
C LYS A 86 -23.65 -2.58 28.45
#